data_AF-A0A8D5FE83-F1
#
_entry.id   AF-A0A8D5FE83-F1
#
_cell.length_a   1.000
_cell.length_b   1.000
_cell.length_c   1.000
_cell.angle_alpha   90.00
_cell.angle_beta   90.00
_cell.angle_gamma   90.00
#
_symmetry.space_group_name_H-M   'P 1'
#
loop_
_entity.id
_entity.type
_entity.pdbx_description
1 polymer ?
#
loop_
_entity_poly.entity_id
_entity_poly.type
_entity_poly.pdbx_seq_one_letter_code
_entity_poly.pdbx_strand_id
1 'polypeptide(L)'
;MPGTKMEKNKRKKLIDEIILFINYAVPEDERQNAVAFIEKYKQDDLVLALLREFYATLPEAREEAVVRIAKLMARQDVFLLVVSTTGKQHYLYAVSREGVVFLNEYGKEVDGQILSFFHLDSHEDFLKSCSSPEELPEYHADVEETILCPACGVTEGEYHLLGCIVEVCPWCEGQLSNCNCRFEQMGVDELETDEQLEKFNDLLTAKGRIPFRKEQSPAYPSGSAGLDG
;
A
#
# COMPACT_ATOMS: atom_id res chain seq x y z
N MET A 1 -6.03 5.93 -20.32
CA MET A 1 -5.29 5.29 -21.43
C MET A 1 -5.71 3.83 -21.53
N PRO A 2 -6.02 3.27 -22.72
CA PRO A 2 -6.37 1.86 -22.86
C PRO A 2 -5.10 1.01 -22.75
N GLY A 3 -5.03 0.13 -21.75
CA GLY A 3 -3.89 -0.76 -21.50
C GLY A 3 -3.45 -1.53 -22.75
N THR A 4 -2.14 -1.68 -22.90
CA THR A 4 -1.48 -2.29 -24.05
C THR A 4 -1.96 -3.73 -24.25
N LYS A 5 -1.98 -4.23 -25.49
CA LYS A 5 -2.43 -5.60 -25.83
C LYS A 5 -1.72 -6.68 -25.00
N MET A 6 -0.49 -6.39 -24.57
CA MET A 6 0.34 -7.27 -23.73
C MET A 6 -0.16 -7.35 -22.28
N GLU A 7 -0.55 -6.23 -21.67
CA GLU A 7 -1.12 -6.18 -20.31
C GLU A 7 -2.45 -6.93 -20.23
N LYS A 8 -3.32 -6.74 -21.23
CA LYS A 8 -4.59 -7.49 -21.31
C LYS A 8 -4.38 -9.01 -21.37
N ASN A 9 -3.33 -9.45 -22.06
CA ASN A 9 -3.00 -10.87 -22.20
C ASN A 9 -2.38 -11.45 -20.91
N LYS A 10 -1.55 -10.66 -20.20
CA LYS A 10 -1.01 -11.05 -18.89
C LYS A 10 -2.13 -11.19 -17.86
N ARG A 11 -3.06 -10.24 -17.81
CA ARG A 11 -4.20 -10.28 -16.88
C ARG A 11 -5.14 -11.45 -17.14
N LYS A 12 -5.42 -11.75 -18.41
CA LYS A 12 -6.22 -12.93 -18.76
C LYS A 12 -5.59 -14.22 -18.21
N LYS A 13 -4.29 -14.40 -18.41
CA LYS A 13 -3.56 -15.58 -17.88
C LYS A 13 -3.63 -15.66 -16.35
N LEU A 14 -3.52 -14.52 -15.67
CA LEU A 14 -3.66 -14.44 -14.21
C LEU A 14 -5.06 -14.89 -13.77
N ILE A 15 -6.13 -14.39 -14.41
CA ILE A 15 -7.50 -14.83 -14.12
C ILE A 15 -7.67 -16.33 -14.35
N ASP A 16 -7.16 -16.85 -15.47
CA ASP A 16 -7.25 -18.28 -15.79
C ASP A 16 -6.50 -19.13 -14.73
N GLU A 17 -5.37 -18.66 -14.21
CA GLU A 17 -4.61 -19.30 -13.11
C GLU A 17 -5.41 -19.30 -11.79
N ILE A 18 -6.03 -18.17 -11.43
CA ILE A 18 -6.83 -18.08 -10.20
C ILE A 18 -8.04 -19.03 -10.29
N ILE A 19 -8.72 -19.08 -11.44
CA ILE A 19 -9.83 -20.02 -11.67
C ILE A 19 -9.36 -21.47 -11.52
N LEU A 20 -8.16 -21.79 -12.00
CA LEU A 20 -7.59 -23.12 -11.79
C LEU A 20 -7.41 -23.41 -10.29
N PHE A 21 -6.87 -22.48 -9.51
CA PHE A 21 -6.73 -22.66 -8.06
C PHE A 21 -8.08 -22.84 -7.36
N ILE A 22 -9.10 -22.04 -7.71
CA ILE A 22 -10.46 -22.20 -7.17
C ILE A 22 -10.99 -23.63 -7.34
N ASN A 23 -10.72 -24.27 -8.49
CA ASN A 23 -11.20 -25.64 -8.72
C ASN A 23 -10.61 -26.68 -7.75
N TYR A 24 -9.48 -26.37 -7.10
CA TYR A 24 -8.85 -27.24 -6.10
C TYR A 24 -9.02 -26.72 -4.67
N ALA A 25 -9.24 -25.42 -4.51
CA ALA A 25 -9.25 -24.72 -3.23
C ALA A 25 -10.66 -24.43 -2.69
N VAL A 26 -11.71 -24.63 -3.49
CA VAL A 26 -13.08 -24.25 -3.13
C VAL A 26 -14.04 -25.44 -3.33
N PRO A 27 -14.97 -25.67 -2.38
CA PRO A 27 -16.04 -26.66 -2.52
C PRO A 27 -16.86 -26.47 -3.80
N GLU A 28 -17.27 -27.56 -4.44
CA GLU A 28 -17.88 -27.52 -5.78
C GLU A 28 -19.13 -26.63 -5.87
N ASP A 29 -19.93 -26.61 -4.81
CA ASP A 29 -21.15 -25.80 -4.68
C ASP A 29 -20.88 -24.29 -4.51
N GLU A 30 -19.67 -23.91 -4.12
CA GLU A 30 -19.26 -22.50 -3.95
C GLU A 30 -18.44 -21.96 -5.13
N ARG A 31 -17.86 -22.82 -5.98
CA ARG A 31 -16.96 -22.43 -7.08
C ARG A 31 -17.56 -21.39 -8.01
N GLN A 32 -18.84 -21.54 -8.37
CA GLN A 32 -19.50 -20.59 -9.27
C GLN A 32 -19.54 -19.18 -8.68
N ASN A 33 -19.79 -19.06 -7.38
CA ASN A 33 -19.80 -17.78 -6.68
C ASN A 33 -18.38 -17.20 -6.55
N ALA A 34 -17.39 -18.05 -6.27
CA ALA A 34 -15.98 -17.63 -6.21
C ALA A 34 -15.49 -17.09 -7.58
N VAL A 35 -15.86 -17.73 -8.69
CA VAL A 35 -15.53 -17.24 -10.04
C VAL A 35 -16.27 -15.93 -10.35
N ALA A 36 -17.53 -15.80 -9.96
CA ALA A 36 -18.28 -14.55 -10.11
C ALA A 36 -17.65 -13.39 -9.30
N PHE A 37 -17.07 -13.70 -8.13
CA PHE A 37 -16.34 -12.73 -7.33
C PHE A 37 -15.10 -12.18 -8.06
N ILE A 38 -14.33 -13.03 -8.75
CA ILE A 38 -13.18 -12.56 -9.57
C ILE A 38 -13.65 -11.59 -10.65
N GLU A 39 -14.78 -11.87 -11.30
CA GLU A 39 -15.29 -11.04 -12.39
C GLU A 39 -15.58 -9.60 -11.95
N LYS A 40 -15.98 -9.39 -10.68
CA LYS A 40 -16.14 -8.05 -10.06
C LYS A 40 -14.82 -7.26 -10.06
N TYR A 41 -13.68 -7.94 -9.87
CA TYR A 41 -12.36 -7.34 -9.72
C TYR A 41 -11.42 -7.59 -10.91
N LYS A 42 -11.94 -8.04 -12.06
CA LYS A 42 -11.14 -8.40 -13.25
C LYS A 42 -10.29 -7.26 -13.85
N GLN A 43 -10.44 -6.03 -13.39
CA GLN A 43 -9.66 -4.87 -13.83
C GLN A 43 -8.67 -4.37 -12.76
N ASP A 44 -8.70 -4.97 -11.58
CA ASP A 44 -7.95 -4.56 -10.41
C ASP A 44 -6.77 -5.51 -10.21
N ASP A 45 -5.58 -5.07 -10.60
CA ASP A 45 -4.39 -5.91 -10.57
C ASP A 45 -3.94 -6.24 -9.12
N LEU A 46 -4.25 -5.38 -8.14
CA LEU A 46 -3.94 -5.64 -6.72
C LEU A 46 -4.84 -6.73 -6.16
N VAL A 47 -6.14 -6.64 -6.42
CA VAL A 47 -7.10 -7.66 -5.95
C VAL A 47 -6.85 -9.00 -6.67
N LEU A 48 -6.53 -8.99 -7.96
CA LEU A 48 -6.18 -10.23 -8.66
C LEU A 48 -4.92 -10.88 -8.09
N ALA A 49 -3.90 -10.10 -7.74
CA ALA A 49 -2.71 -10.63 -7.06
C ALA A 49 -3.07 -11.21 -5.68
N LEU A 50 -3.92 -10.53 -4.92
CA LEU A 50 -4.40 -11.00 -3.61
C LEU A 50 -5.17 -12.32 -3.71
N LEU A 51 -6.12 -12.40 -4.64
CA LEU A 51 -6.92 -13.61 -4.86
C LEU A 51 -6.05 -14.78 -5.33
N ARG A 52 -5.05 -14.51 -6.17
CA ARG A 52 -4.06 -15.53 -6.56
C ARG A 52 -3.32 -16.06 -5.33
N GLU A 53 -2.80 -15.18 -4.48
CA GLU A 53 -2.07 -15.58 -3.27
C GLU A 53 -2.95 -16.39 -2.32
N PHE A 54 -4.17 -15.91 -2.06
CA PHE A 54 -5.15 -16.58 -1.21
C PHE A 54 -5.43 -18.01 -1.68
N TYR A 55 -5.82 -18.19 -2.94
CA TYR A 55 -6.20 -19.52 -3.45
C TYR A 55 -4.99 -20.44 -3.73
N ALA A 56 -3.79 -19.89 -3.90
CA ALA A 56 -2.57 -20.68 -4.07
C ALA A 56 -2.04 -21.23 -2.74
N THR A 57 -2.16 -20.46 -1.66
CA THR A 57 -1.60 -20.81 -0.34
C THR A 57 -2.61 -21.47 0.57
N LEU A 58 -3.89 -21.08 0.48
CA LEU A 58 -4.97 -21.44 1.40
C LEU A 58 -4.57 -21.21 2.87
N PRO A 59 -4.84 -20.02 3.42
CA PRO A 59 -4.63 -19.77 4.84
C PRO A 59 -5.26 -20.89 5.69
N GLU A 60 -4.47 -21.45 6.62
CA GLU A 60 -4.88 -22.57 7.48
C GLU A 60 -5.35 -23.83 6.72
N ALA A 61 -4.97 -23.99 5.45
CA ALA A 61 -5.35 -25.08 4.55
C ALA A 61 -6.87 -25.31 4.44
N ARG A 62 -7.66 -24.23 4.53
CA ARG A 62 -9.13 -24.31 4.46
C ARG A 62 -9.64 -24.15 3.05
N GLU A 63 -10.57 -25.02 2.67
CA GLU A 63 -11.26 -24.94 1.38
C GLU A 63 -12.47 -24.00 1.48
N GLU A 64 -12.31 -22.72 1.15
CA GLU A 64 -13.35 -21.71 1.30
C GLU A 64 -13.32 -20.69 0.15
N ALA A 65 -14.50 -20.21 -0.26
CA ALA A 65 -14.61 -19.12 -1.22
C ALA A 65 -14.44 -17.75 -0.54
N VAL A 66 -13.71 -16.84 -1.20
CA VAL A 66 -13.70 -15.42 -0.84
C VAL A 66 -15.05 -14.80 -1.19
N VAL A 67 -15.66 -14.11 -0.23
CA VAL A 67 -16.96 -13.44 -0.40
C VAL A 67 -16.86 -11.92 -0.30
N ARG A 68 -15.78 -11.39 0.29
CA ARG A 68 -15.61 -9.94 0.49
C ARG A 68 -14.15 -9.58 0.70
N ILE A 69 -13.78 -8.39 0.22
CA ILE A 69 -12.49 -7.75 0.50
C ILE A 69 -12.78 -6.36 1.06
N ALA A 70 -12.28 -6.05 2.24
CA ALA A 70 -12.47 -4.77 2.89
C ALA A 70 -11.13 -4.08 3.15
N LYS A 71 -11.13 -2.75 3.18
CA LYS A 71 -9.96 -1.94 3.51
C LYS A 71 -9.95 -1.63 4.99
N LEU A 72 -8.91 -2.05 5.71
CA LEU A 72 -8.67 -1.62 7.08
C LEU A 72 -7.96 -0.26 7.09
N MET A 73 -6.83 -0.17 6.38
CA MET A 73 -6.04 1.06 6.26
C MET A 73 -5.15 1.03 5.02
N ALA A 74 -4.62 2.19 4.66
CA ALA A 74 -3.69 2.35 3.54
C ALA A 74 -2.62 3.38 3.91
N ARG A 75 -1.39 3.16 3.45
CA ARG A 75 -0.28 4.10 3.62
C ARG A 75 0.74 3.87 2.51
N GLN A 76 1.20 4.93 1.84
CA GLN A 76 2.24 4.83 0.79
C GLN A 76 2.02 3.71 -0.24
N ASP A 77 0.81 3.61 -0.82
CA ASP A 77 0.38 2.57 -1.76
C ASP A 77 0.42 1.10 -1.23
N VAL A 78 0.60 0.93 0.08
CA VAL A 78 0.45 -0.35 0.79
C VAL A 78 -0.90 -0.35 1.54
N PHE A 79 -1.70 -1.39 1.30
CA PHE A 79 -3.03 -1.56 1.87
C PHE A 79 -3.05 -2.71 2.85
N LEU A 80 -3.66 -2.52 4.02
CA LEU A 80 -4.12 -3.63 4.84
C LEU A 80 -5.55 -3.99 4.42
N LEU A 81 -5.68 -5.15 3.79
CA LEU A 81 -6.95 -5.66 3.29
C LEU A 81 -7.40 -6.87 4.12
N VAL A 82 -8.70 -6.91 4.41
CA VAL A 82 -9.36 -8.01 5.12
C VAL A 82 -10.15 -8.83 4.11
N VAL A 83 -9.80 -10.10 3.98
CA VAL A 83 -10.47 -11.08 3.13
C VAL A 83 -11.43 -11.89 3.99
N SER A 84 -12.72 -11.82 3.71
CA SER A 84 -13.73 -12.65 4.37
C SER A 84 -14.14 -13.83 3.50
N THR A 85 -14.40 -14.97 4.12
CA THR A 85 -14.77 -16.22 3.43
C THR A 85 -16.18 -16.73 3.77
N THR A 86 -16.66 -17.71 3.02
CA THR A 86 -17.94 -18.41 3.27
C THR A 86 -17.99 -19.08 4.64
N GLY A 87 -16.85 -19.57 5.15
CA GLY A 87 -16.72 -20.13 6.50
C GLY A 87 -16.68 -19.10 7.64
N LYS A 88 -16.97 -17.82 7.34
CA LYS A 88 -16.93 -16.70 8.29
C LYS A 88 -15.54 -16.48 8.91
N GLN A 89 -14.49 -16.85 8.19
CA GLN A 89 -13.13 -16.51 8.56
C GLN A 89 -12.75 -15.18 7.93
N HIS A 90 -11.82 -14.49 8.59
CA HIS A 90 -11.33 -13.20 8.18
C HIS A 90 -9.81 -13.21 8.24
N TYR A 91 -9.17 -12.89 7.13
CA TYR A 91 -7.72 -12.95 6.98
C TYR A 91 -7.18 -11.57 6.62
N LEU A 92 -6.06 -11.19 7.22
CA LEU A 92 -5.41 -9.92 7.01
C LEU A 92 -4.23 -10.08 6.06
N TYR A 93 -4.17 -9.20 5.06
CA TYR A 93 -3.11 -9.14 4.07
C TYR A 93 -2.53 -7.74 3.96
N ALA A 94 -1.22 -7.64 3.79
CA ALA A 94 -0.57 -6.45 3.24
C ALA A 94 -0.50 -6.59 1.72
N VAL A 95 -0.97 -5.59 0.99
CA VAL A 95 -1.08 -5.61 -0.48
C VAL A 95 -0.50 -4.33 -1.06
N SER A 96 0.41 -4.46 -2.01
CA SER A 96 0.96 -3.35 -2.79
C SER A 96 1.24 -3.80 -4.24
N ARG A 97 1.81 -2.92 -5.07
CA ARG A 97 2.17 -3.27 -6.46
C ARG A 97 3.33 -4.26 -6.53
N GLU A 98 4.15 -4.28 -5.50
CA GLU A 98 5.35 -5.09 -5.35
C GLU A 98 5.02 -6.52 -4.92
N GLY A 99 3.93 -6.71 -4.15
CA GLY A 99 3.51 -8.04 -3.73
C GLY A 99 2.33 -8.07 -2.78
N VAL A 100 1.99 -9.30 -2.39
CA VAL A 100 0.95 -9.63 -1.42
C VAL A 100 1.59 -10.48 -0.33
N VAL A 101 1.29 -10.15 0.93
CA VAL A 101 1.79 -10.90 2.09
C VAL A 101 0.61 -11.24 2.99
N PHE A 102 0.40 -12.53 3.24
CA PHE A 102 -0.50 -13.00 4.29
C PHE A 102 0.11 -12.67 5.65
N LEU A 103 -0.65 -11.97 6.50
CA LEU A 103 -0.16 -11.56 7.83
C LEU A 103 -0.64 -12.55 8.89
N ASN A 104 -1.96 -12.67 9.04
CA ASN A 104 -2.59 -13.55 10.02
C ASN A 104 -4.12 -13.59 9.81
N GLU A 105 -4.85 -14.31 10.66
CA GLU A 105 -6.27 -14.05 10.88
C GLU A 105 -6.49 -12.61 11.38
N TYR A 106 -7.60 -12.00 10.97
CA TYR A 106 -7.96 -10.64 11.36
C TYR A 106 -8.15 -10.51 12.88
N GLY A 107 -7.53 -9.48 13.47
CA GLY A 107 -7.52 -9.29 14.92
C GLY A 107 -6.54 -10.18 15.69
N LYS A 108 -5.68 -10.94 15.01
CA LYS A 108 -4.54 -11.64 15.62
C LYS A 108 -3.25 -10.83 15.54
N GLU A 109 -2.20 -11.36 16.13
CA GLU A 109 -0.87 -10.76 16.16
C GLU A 109 -0.34 -10.49 14.75
N VAL A 110 0.26 -9.32 14.59
CA VAL A 110 0.88 -8.83 13.35
C VAL A 110 2.30 -8.40 13.69
N ASP A 111 3.22 -8.62 12.75
CA ASP A 111 4.62 -8.23 12.90
C ASP A 111 4.79 -6.74 13.23
N GLY A 112 5.65 -6.44 14.20
CA GLY A 112 5.87 -5.09 14.70
C GLY A 112 6.43 -4.11 13.66
N GLN A 113 7.18 -4.58 12.66
CA GLN A 113 7.67 -3.73 11.57
C GLN A 113 6.53 -3.28 10.66
N ILE A 114 5.55 -4.16 10.42
CA ILE A 114 4.34 -3.82 9.67
C ILE A 114 3.49 -2.83 10.45
N LEU A 115 3.29 -3.05 11.75
CA LEU A 115 2.55 -2.12 12.60
C LEU A 115 3.21 -0.74 12.63
N SER A 116 4.53 -0.69 12.80
CA SER A 116 5.30 0.55 12.78
C SER A 116 5.17 1.28 11.44
N PHE A 117 5.18 0.54 10.33
CA PHE A 117 4.90 1.10 9.00
C PHE A 117 3.52 1.73 8.93
N PHE A 118 2.50 1.26 9.65
CA PHE A 118 1.17 1.90 9.71
C PHE A 118 0.98 2.89 10.87
N HIS A 119 2.07 3.33 11.53
CA HIS A 119 2.00 4.20 12.72
C HIS A 119 1.20 3.60 13.89
N LEU A 120 1.28 2.29 14.04
CA LEU A 120 0.74 1.57 15.19
C LEU A 120 1.91 1.13 16.05
N ASP A 121 2.02 1.72 17.24
CA ASP A 121 3.15 1.47 18.15
C ASP A 121 3.07 0.09 18.81
N SER A 122 1.88 -0.52 18.80
CA SER A 122 1.64 -1.80 19.45
C SER A 122 0.51 -2.60 18.80
N HIS A 123 0.48 -3.90 19.11
CA HIS A 123 -0.67 -4.75 18.76
C HIS A 123 -1.96 -4.26 19.43
N GLU A 124 -1.88 -3.64 20.61
CA GLU A 124 -3.06 -3.06 21.27
C GLU A 124 -3.67 -1.92 20.44
N ASP A 125 -2.83 -1.07 19.84
CA ASP A 125 -3.28 0.02 18.98
C ASP A 125 -3.84 -0.50 17.66
N PHE A 126 -3.27 -1.59 17.14
CA PHE A 126 -3.87 -2.31 16.02
C PHE A 126 -5.28 -2.82 16.35
N LEU A 127 -5.49 -3.45 17.51
CA LEU A 127 -6.81 -3.92 17.92
C LEU A 127 -7.81 -2.77 18.08
N LYS A 128 -7.38 -1.59 18.53
CA LYS A 128 -8.24 -0.39 18.59
C LYS A 128 -8.67 0.10 17.20
N SER A 129 -7.85 -0.14 16.18
CA SER A 129 -8.19 0.17 14.78
C SER A 129 -9.10 -0.89 14.13
N CYS A 130 -9.21 -2.07 14.72
CA CYS A 130 -10.00 -3.17 14.18
C CYS A 130 -11.49 -3.04 14.58
N SER A 131 -12.31 -2.58 13.65
CA SER A 131 -13.78 -2.69 13.75
C SER A 131 -14.27 -4.09 13.36
N SER A 132 -15.58 -4.36 13.49
CA SER A 132 -16.14 -5.60 12.97
C SER A 132 -15.84 -5.71 11.46
N PRO A 133 -15.44 -6.88 10.94
CA PRO A 133 -15.12 -7.04 9.53
C PRO A 133 -16.21 -6.51 8.60
N GLU A 134 -17.49 -6.68 8.96
CA GLU A 134 -18.66 -6.23 8.23
C GLU A 134 -18.83 -4.71 8.18
N GLU A 135 -18.28 -4.00 9.17
CA GLU A 135 -18.36 -2.54 9.30
C GLU A 135 -17.23 -1.82 8.53
N LEU A 136 -16.15 -2.53 8.21
CA LEU A 136 -15.07 -1.97 7.40
C LEU A 136 -15.58 -1.56 6.01
N PRO A 137 -15.05 -0.49 5.38
CA PRO A 137 -15.42 -0.15 4.02
C PRO A 137 -15.00 -1.26 3.05
N GLU A 138 -15.87 -1.60 2.09
CA GLU A 138 -15.49 -2.51 1.01
C GLU A 138 -14.33 -1.90 0.21
N TYR A 139 -13.34 -2.71 -0.14
CA TYR A 139 -12.26 -2.23 -0.97
C TYR A 139 -12.77 -2.02 -2.39
N HIS A 140 -12.59 -0.79 -2.85
CA HIS A 140 -12.69 -0.46 -4.25
C HIS A 140 -11.35 0.13 -4.66
N ALA A 141 -10.86 -0.21 -5.86
CA ALA A 141 -9.87 0.59 -6.55
C ALA A 141 -10.51 1.93 -6.93
N ASP A 142 -10.86 2.73 -5.93
CA ASP A 142 -11.32 4.08 -6.14
C ASP A 142 -10.14 4.84 -6.72
N VAL A 143 -10.35 5.37 -7.91
CA VAL A 143 -9.58 6.48 -8.46
C VAL A 143 -9.98 7.73 -7.68
N GLU A 144 -9.86 7.71 -6.35
CA GLU A 144 -9.70 8.97 -5.65
C GLU A 144 -8.43 9.57 -6.25
N GLU A 145 -8.52 10.83 -6.69
CA GLU A 145 -7.32 11.60 -7.03
C GLU A 145 -6.53 11.79 -5.74
N THR A 146 -5.91 10.71 -5.26
CA THR A 146 -5.01 10.75 -4.13
C THR A 146 -3.89 11.68 -4.55
N ILE A 147 -3.78 12.79 -3.85
CA ILE A 147 -2.69 13.73 -4.08
C ILE A 147 -1.45 13.04 -3.56
N LEU A 148 -0.66 12.51 -4.48
CA LEU A 148 0.60 11.84 -4.21
C LEU A 148 1.75 12.81 -4.42
N CYS A 149 2.80 12.69 -3.61
CA CYS A 149 4.06 13.33 -3.91
C CYS A 149 4.61 12.78 -5.23
N PRO A 150 4.91 13.62 -6.23
CA PRO A 150 5.38 13.14 -7.53
C PRO A 150 6.78 12.51 -7.46
N ALA A 151 7.53 12.74 -6.38
CA ALA A 151 8.89 12.23 -6.20
C ALA A 151 8.93 10.93 -5.39
N CYS A 152 8.13 10.80 -4.32
CA CYS A 152 8.21 9.65 -3.42
C CYS A 152 6.89 8.93 -3.16
N GLY A 153 5.79 9.32 -3.81
CA GLY A 153 4.52 8.59 -3.78
C GLY A 153 3.73 8.66 -2.47
N VAL A 154 4.18 9.41 -1.46
CA VAL A 154 3.43 9.56 -0.19
C VAL A 154 2.15 10.35 -0.41
N THR A 155 1.10 10.03 0.36
CA THR A 155 -0.19 10.72 0.28
C THR A 155 -0.15 12.05 1.04
N GLU A 156 -1.02 12.99 0.69
CA GLU A 156 -1.14 14.26 1.41
C GLU A 156 -1.40 14.03 2.92
N GLY A 157 -0.61 14.68 3.77
CA GLY A 157 -0.64 14.49 5.22
C GLY A 157 0.34 13.42 5.75
N GLU A 158 0.95 12.60 4.89
CA GLU A 158 2.04 11.70 5.29
C GLU A 158 3.41 12.39 5.25
N TYR A 159 4.37 11.88 6.02
CA TYR A 159 5.77 12.30 5.87
C TYR A 159 6.41 11.66 4.64
N HIS A 160 7.27 12.43 3.96
CA HIS A 160 8.04 11.97 2.82
C HIS A 160 8.93 10.76 3.16
N LEU A 161 9.33 9.99 2.14
CA LEU A 161 10.46 9.08 2.29
C LEU A 161 11.74 9.90 2.43
N LEU A 162 12.63 9.50 3.34
CA LEU A 162 13.88 10.21 3.58
C LEU A 162 14.67 10.34 2.27
N GLY A 163 15.09 11.57 1.95
CA GLY A 163 15.78 11.88 0.70
C GLY A 163 14.88 12.31 -0.46
N CYS A 164 13.56 12.39 -0.25
CA CYS A 164 12.65 12.98 -1.23
C CYS A 164 13.06 14.43 -1.56
N ILE A 165 13.17 14.74 -2.85
CA ILE A 165 13.56 16.09 -3.32
C ILE A 165 12.50 17.16 -3.08
N VAL A 166 11.28 16.77 -2.76
CA VAL A 166 10.15 17.66 -2.46
C VAL A 166 10.04 17.95 -0.96
N GLU A 167 10.70 17.15 -0.11
CA GLU A 167 10.59 17.30 1.35
C GLU A 167 11.10 18.67 1.81
N VAL A 168 10.30 19.34 2.63
CA VAL A 168 10.63 20.66 3.19
C VAL A 168 11.38 20.48 4.50
N CYS A 169 12.50 21.18 4.63
CA CYS A 169 13.34 21.20 5.81
C CYS A 169 12.67 21.95 6.96
N PRO A 170 12.46 21.34 8.14
CA PRO A 170 11.81 22.01 9.27
C PRO A 170 12.72 23.00 10.01
N TRP A 171 14.00 23.10 9.63
CA TRP A 171 14.94 24.06 10.19
C TRP A 171 15.03 25.36 9.39
N CYS A 172 15.00 25.28 8.05
CA CYS A 172 15.23 26.44 7.18
C CYS A 172 14.12 26.68 6.14
N GLU A 173 13.09 25.83 6.11
CA GLU A 173 11.95 25.89 5.17
C GLU A 173 12.32 25.73 3.68
N GLY A 174 13.60 25.51 3.36
CA GLY A 174 14.06 25.10 2.03
C GLY A 174 13.83 23.61 1.75
N GLN A 175 14.19 23.14 0.56
CA GLN A 175 14.17 21.70 0.24
C GLN A 175 15.25 20.96 1.04
N LEU A 176 14.87 19.90 1.75
CA LEU A 176 15.76 19.13 2.63
C LEU A 176 16.95 18.54 1.86
N SER A 177 16.71 18.08 0.63
CA SER A 177 17.72 17.56 -0.29
C SER A 177 18.75 18.60 -0.74
N ASN A 178 18.44 19.91 -0.66
CA ASN A 178 19.29 20.99 -1.14
C ASN A 178 19.89 21.87 -0.03
N CYS A 179 19.44 21.71 1.21
CA CYS A 179 19.97 22.49 2.34
C CYS A 179 21.13 21.78 3.07
N ASN A 180 22.00 22.57 3.72
CA ASN A 180 23.08 22.03 4.55
C ASN A 180 22.64 21.63 5.96
N CYS A 181 21.38 21.90 6.36
CA CYS A 181 20.92 21.61 7.72
C CYS A 181 21.11 20.13 8.11
N ARG A 182 20.97 19.19 7.17
CA ARG A 182 21.21 17.77 7.44
C ARG A 182 22.63 17.47 7.93
N PHE A 183 23.62 18.20 7.41
CA PHE A 183 25.03 18.09 7.74
C PHE A 183 25.33 18.83 9.05
N GLU A 184 24.83 20.07 9.16
CA GLU A 184 25.02 20.92 10.34
C GLU A 184 24.42 20.31 11.62
N GLN A 185 23.22 19.73 11.54
CA GLN A 185 22.57 19.09 12.70
C GLN A 185 23.26 17.79 13.12
N MET A 186 23.87 17.10 12.16
CA MET A 186 24.60 15.86 12.41
C MET A 186 26.06 16.09 12.81
N GLY A 187 26.60 17.29 12.55
CA GLY A 187 27.98 17.65 12.81
C GLY A 187 28.97 16.91 11.89
N VAL A 188 28.55 16.61 10.67
CA VAL A 188 29.33 15.85 9.66
C VAL A 188 29.29 16.59 8.33
N ASP A 189 30.27 16.37 7.47
CA ASP A 189 30.31 16.99 6.14
C ASP A 189 29.42 16.24 5.13
N GLU A 190 29.30 14.92 5.28
CA GLU A 190 28.48 14.04 4.43
C GLU A 190 27.82 12.92 5.25
N LEU A 191 26.72 12.35 4.72
CA LEU A 191 26.03 11.18 5.28
C LEU A 191 26.40 9.97 4.42
N GLU A 192 27.22 9.06 4.96
CA GLU A 192 27.81 7.94 4.23
C GLU A 192 27.32 6.57 4.72
N THR A 193 26.77 6.49 5.94
CA THR A 193 26.36 5.22 6.56
C THR A 193 24.87 5.16 6.88
N ASP A 194 24.32 3.95 6.90
CA ASP A 194 22.93 3.70 7.30
C ASP A 194 22.66 4.17 8.73
N GLU A 195 23.62 3.98 9.66
CA GLU A 195 23.54 4.47 11.04
C GLU A 195 23.42 6.01 11.11
N GLN A 196 24.12 6.73 10.21
CA GLN A 196 23.98 8.18 10.11
C GLN A 196 22.63 8.59 9.54
N LEU A 197 22.10 7.84 8.57
CA LEU A 197 20.76 8.07 8.02
C LEU A 197 19.66 7.85 9.05
N GLU A 198 19.74 6.77 9.83
CA GLU A 198 18.80 6.48 10.92
C GLU A 198 18.81 7.60 11.97
N LYS A 199 20.00 7.95 12.48
CA LYS A 199 20.15 9.04 13.45
C LYS A 199 19.65 10.38 12.90
N PHE A 200 19.90 10.66 11.63
CA PHE A 200 19.39 11.87 10.99
C PHE A 200 17.86 11.86 10.91
N ASN A 201 17.26 10.72 10.54
CA ASN A 201 15.81 10.56 10.53
C ASN A 201 15.19 10.77 11.92
N ASP A 202 15.85 10.32 12.98
CA ASP A 202 15.42 10.57 14.37
C ASP A 202 15.44 12.06 14.72
N LEU A 203 16.54 12.77 14.41
CA LEU A 203 16.66 14.22 14.65
C LEU A 203 15.60 15.01 13.88
N LEU A 204 15.40 14.63 12.62
CA LEU A 204 14.42 15.25 11.73
C LEU A 204 12.99 15.02 12.25
N THR A 205 12.69 13.81 12.70
CA THR A 205 11.40 13.45 13.33
C THR A 205 11.18 14.23 14.62
N ALA A 206 12.19 14.28 15.50
CA ALA A 206 12.13 15.00 16.77
C ALA A 206 11.95 16.52 16.59
N LYS A 207 12.50 17.10 15.52
CA LYS A 207 12.29 18.50 15.16
C LYS A 207 10.84 18.80 14.73
N GLY A 208 10.12 17.79 14.25
CA GLY A 208 8.79 17.90 13.68
C GLY A 208 8.88 17.97 12.16
N ARG A 209 8.80 16.82 11.50
CA ARG A 209 8.73 16.73 10.03
C ARG A 209 7.50 17.48 9.52
N ILE A 210 7.62 18.04 8.32
CA ILE A 210 6.51 18.71 7.65
C ILE A 210 5.81 17.66 6.78
N PRO A 211 4.53 17.35 7.02
CA PRO A 211 3.78 16.45 6.15
C PRO A 211 3.70 16.97 4.72
N PHE A 212 3.58 16.04 3.77
CA PHE A 212 3.38 16.37 2.37
C PHE A 212 2.09 17.16 2.19
N ARG A 213 2.16 18.21 1.37
CA ARG A 213 1.00 18.98 0.89
C ARG A 213 1.11 19.21 -0.61
N LYS A 214 -0.04 19.30 -1.29
CA LYS A 214 -0.07 19.51 -2.75
C LYS A 214 0.79 20.67 -3.22
N GLU A 215 0.81 21.77 -2.47
CA GLU A 215 1.53 23.01 -2.83
C GLU A 215 3.05 22.84 -2.83
N GLN A 216 3.58 21.82 -2.15
CA GLN A 216 5.00 21.49 -2.17
C GLN A 216 5.42 20.84 -3.49
N SER A 217 4.46 20.26 -4.23
CA SER A 217 4.76 19.66 -5.53
C SER A 217 5.23 20.75 -6.50
N PRO A 218 6.38 20.56 -7.17
CA PRO A 218 6.83 21.49 -8.19
C PRO A 218 5.72 21.66 -9.23
N ALA A 219 5.34 22.91 -9.52
CA ALA A 219 4.47 23.19 -10.65
C ALA A 219 5.26 22.85 -11.92
N TYR A 220 5.09 21.65 -12.46
CA TYR A 220 5.50 21.40 -13.83
C TYR A 220 4.63 22.28 -14.72
N PRO A 221 5.20 23.15 -15.56
CA PRO A 221 4.42 23.83 -16.57
C PRO A 221 3.90 22.76 -17.53
N SER A 222 2.65 22.35 -17.36
CA SER A 222 1.89 21.61 -18.36
C SER A 222 1.61 22.57 -19.51
N GLY A 223 2.58 22.69 -20.40
CA GLY A 223 2.52 23.60 -21.54
C GLY A 223 3.41 23.11 -22.67
N SER A 224 2.96 22.11 -23.43
CA SER A 224 3.42 21.89 -24.81
C SER A 224 2.88 23.01 -25.71
N ALA A 225 3.32 24.23 -25.46
CA ALA A 225 3.08 25.39 -26.30
C ALA A 225 4.38 26.20 -26.39
N GLY A 226 5.13 25.94 -27.46
CA GLY A 226 6.08 26.90 -28.02
C GLY A 226 7.54 26.72 -27.62
N LEU A 227 8.27 25.89 -28.39
CA LEU A 227 9.67 26.14 -28.72
C LEU A 227 9.87 25.88 -30.22
N ASP A 228 9.17 26.68 -31.02
CA ASP A 228 9.54 26.92 -32.42
C ASP A 228 10.01 28.39 -32.47
N GLY A 229 11.33 28.59 -32.39
CA GLY A 229 12.01 29.87 -32.54
C GLY A 229 13.39 29.64 -33.11
#